data_AF-A0A7W1CV52-F1
#
_entry.id   AF-A0A7W1CV52-F1
#
_cell.length_a   1.000
_cell.length_b   1.000
_cell.length_c   1.000
_cell.angle_alpha   90.00
_cell.angle_beta   90.00
_cell.angle_gamma   90.00
#
_symmetry.space_group_name_H-M   'P 1'
#
loop_
_entity.id
_entity.type
_entity.pdbx_description
1 polymer ?
#
loop_
_entity_poly.entity_id
_entity_poly.type
_entity_poly.pdbx_seq_one_letter_code
_entity_poly.pdbx_strand_id
1 'polypeptide(L)'
;MLATQLSFNDPKGASAWALTLPAEAAVSAVESTVSIWARTDPSGAARWVEGLSGKIRDGAASSYSYAVAEADPAAAAAWAITISDEEKRKTVLRRVTSQWLERDPAAARAWVQNSSLGEDEKVLLLSKPQPSP
;
A
#
# COMPACT_ATOMS: atom_id res chain seq x y z
N MET A 1 8.32 -15.53 -16.17
CA MET A 1 7.71 -14.69 -17.23
C MET A 1 6.19 -14.85 -17.35
N LEU A 2 5.55 -15.95 -16.89
CA LEU A 2 4.09 -16.10 -16.97
C LEU A 2 3.30 -15.18 -16.02
N ALA A 3 3.81 -14.91 -14.81
CA ALA A 3 3.12 -14.06 -13.82
C ALA A 3 2.88 -12.64 -14.33
N THR A 4 3.90 -12.00 -14.91
CA THR A 4 3.83 -10.61 -15.38
C THR A 4 2.86 -10.43 -16.54
N GLN A 5 2.76 -11.42 -17.44
CA GLN A 5 1.89 -11.35 -18.61
C GLN A 5 0.41 -11.61 -18.25
N LEU A 6 0.14 -12.40 -17.21
CA LEU A 6 -1.20 -12.57 -16.66
C LEU A 6 -1.65 -11.34 -15.86
N SER A 7 -0.77 -10.67 -15.11
CA SER A 7 -1.14 -9.49 -14.31
C SER A 7 -1.72 -8.33 -15.14
N PHE A 8 -1.37 -8.20 -16.43
CA PHE A 8 -1.90 -7.14 -17.30
C PHE A 8 -3.29 -7.45 -17.89
N ASN A 9 -3.59 -8.73 -18.17
CA ASN A 9 -4.85 -9.12 -18.84
C ASN A 9 -5.86 -9.82 -17.92
N ASP A 10 -5.40 -10.51 -16.88
CA ASP A 10 -6.22 -11.20 -15.90
C ASP A 10 -5.56 -11.13 -14.51
N PRO A 11 -5.63 -9.96 -13.83
CA PRO A 11 -5.08 -9.81 -12.49
C PRO A 11 -5.73 -10.76 -11.48
N LYS A 12 -6.99 -11.18 -11.70
CA LYS A 12 -7.66 -12.16 -10.82
C LYS A 12 -7.03 -13.55 -10.97
N GLY A 13 -6.79 -14.00 -12.19
CA GLY A 13 -6.08 -15.26 -12.48
C GLY A 13 -4.64 -15.25 -11.97
N ALA A 14 -3.92 -14.14 -12.15
CA ALA A 14 -2.56 -13.96 -11.62
C ALA A 14 -2.53 -14.04 -10.07
N SER A 15 -3.49 -13.40 -9.42
CA SER A 15 -3.70 -13.48 -7.97
C SER A 15 -4.01 -14.90 -7.49
N ALA A 16 -4.89 -15.63 -8.18
CA ALA A 16 -5.22 -17.02 -7.83
C ALA A 16 -3.99 -17.94 -7.94
N TRP A 17 -3.20 -17.80 -8.99
CA TRP A 17 -1.94 -18.52 -9.15
C TRP A 17 -0.92 -18.15 -8.06
N ALA A 18 -0.78 -16.86 -7.73
CA ALA A 18 0.15 -16.41 -6.70
C ALA A 18 -0.10 -17.07 -5.34
N LEU A 19 -1.36 -17.34 -5.00
CA LEU A 19 -1.75 -18.01 -3.74
C LEU A 19 -1.39 -19.51 -3.69
N THR A 20 -0.97 -20.11 -4.82
CA THR A 20 -0.48 -21.50 -4.87
C THR A 20 1.02 -21.64 -4.59
N LEU A 21 1.74 -20.53 -4.55
CA LEU A 21 3.18 -20.49 -4.31
C LEU A 21 3.52 -20.65 -2.82
N PRO A 22 4.76 -21.05 -2.48
CA PRO A 22 5.28 -20.91 -1.12
C PRO A 22 5.10 -19.48 -0.60
N ALA A 23 4.88 -19.33 0.72
CA ALA A 23 4.41 -18.09 1.33
C ALA A 23 5.24 -16.85 0.94
N GLU A 24 6.56 -16.97 0.90
CA GLU A 24 7.48 -15.88 0.54
C GLU A 24 7.31 -15.47 -0.94
N ALA A 25 7.21 -16.44 -1.84
CA ALA A 25 7.01 -16.19 -3.27
C ALA A 25 5.60 -15.68 -3.57
N ALA A 26 4.60 -16.13 -2.81
CA ALA A 26 3.23 -15.66 -2.90
C ALA A 26 3.12 -14.16 -2.59
N VAL A 27 3.79 -13.67 -1.53
CA VAL A 27 3.78 -12.25 -1.16
C VAL A 27 4.29 -11.37 -2.32
N SER A 28 5.46 -11.69 -2.88
CA SER A 28 6.03 -10.89 -3.98
C SER A 28 5.19 -10.92 -5.26
N ALA A 29 4.60 -12.08 -5.59
CA ALA A 29 3.71 -12.21 -6.74
C ALA A 29 2.40 -11.43 -6.57
N VAL A 30 1.85 -11.44 -5.35
CA VAL A 30 0.67 -10.66 -4.98
C VAL A 30 0.96 -9.16 -5.02
N GLU A 31 2.07 -8.71 -4.42
CA GLU A 31 2.50 -7.31 -4.45
C GLU A 31 2.60 -6.79 -5.89
N SER A 32 3.24 -7.56 -6.78
CA SER A 32 3.36 -7.19 -8.20
C SER A 32 2.00 -7.10 -8.89
N THR A 33 1.11 -8.06 -8.65
CA THR A 33 -0.22 -8.11 -9.28
C THR A 33 -1.10 -6.95 -8.83
N VAL A 34 -1.13 -6.66 -7.52
CA VAL A 34 -1.92 -5.56 -6.97
C VAL A 34 -1.43 -4.21 -7.48
N SER A 35 -0.12 -4.03 -7.65
CA SER A 35 0.43 -2.76 -8.15
C SER A 35 -0.10 -2.38 -9.54
N ILE A 36 -0.38 -3.39 -10.38
CA ILE A 36 -0.92 -3.21 -11.73
C ILE A 36 -2.44 -3.10 -11.66
N TRP A 37 -3.09 -4.02 -10.94
CA TRP A 37 -4.55 -4.05 -10.85
C TRP A 37 -5.12 -2.78 -10.22
N ALA A 38 -4.50 -2.27 -9.16
CA ALA A 38 -4.99 -1.05 -8.49
C ALA A 38 -4.90 0.20 -9.37
N ARG A 39 -4.03 0.22 -10.37
CA ARG A 39 -3.92 1.34 -11.34
C ARG A 39 -5.02 1.31 -12.39
N THR A 40 -5.56 0.13 -12.71
CA THR A 40 -6.57 -0.04 -13.77
C THR A 40 -7.98 -0.18 -13.20
N ASP A 41 -8.13 -0.89 -12.09
CA ASP A 41 -9.38 -1.13 -11.38
C ASP A 41 -9.12 -1.11 -9.85
N PRO A 42 -8.95 0.08 -9.25
CA PRO A 42 -8.70 0.23 -7.82
C PRO A 42 -9.80 -0.41 -6.97
N SER A 43 -11.07 -0.31 -7.38
CA SER A 43 -12.18 -0.88 -6.62
C SER A 43 -12.17 -2.41 -6.60
N GLY A 44 -11.85 -3.06 -7.74
CA GLY A 44 -11.71 -4.51 -7.78
C GLY A 44 -10.49 -5.00 -7.00
N ALA A 45 -9.36 -4.31 -7.12
CA ALA A 45 -8.15 -4.64 -6.37
C ALA A 45 -8.38 -4.52 -4.85
N ALA A 46 -8.99 -3.42 -4.39
CA ALA A 46 -9.34 -3.21 -2.98
C ALA A 46 -10.17 -4.37 -2.42
N ARG A 47 -11.29 -4.71 -3.08
CA ARG A 47 -12.17 -5.82 -2.67
C ARG A 47 -11.44 -7.15 -2.57
N TRP A 48 -10.48 -7.40 -3.46
CA TRP A 48 -9.68 -8.61 -3.40
C TRP A 48 -8.70 -8.59 -2.22
N VAL A 49 -8.04 -7.46 -1.95
CA VAL A 49 -7.17 -7.29 -0.78
C VAL A 49 -7.95 -7.51 0.53
N GLU A 50 -9.21 -7.07 0.61
CA GLU A 50 -10.07 -7.30 1.79
C GLU A 50 -10.31 -8.78 2.08
N GLY A 51 -10.30 -9.64 1.06
CA GLY A 51 -10.50 -11.08 1.20
C GLY A 51 -9.25 -11.87 1.60
N LEU A 52 -8.08 -11.22 1.69
CA LEU A 52 -6.82 -11.87 2.05
C LEU A 52 -6.60 -11.84 3.57
N SER A 53 -5.65 -12.64 4.05
CA SER A 53 -5.21 -12.62 5.44
C SER A 53 -3.70 -12.76 5.60
N GLY A 54 -3.22 -12.42 6.81
CA GLY A 54 -1.81 -12.54 7.19
C GLY A 54 -0.84 -11.75 6.31
N LYS A 55 0.38 -12.27 6.16
CA LYS A 55 1.48 -11.60 5.46
C LYS A 55 1.17 -11.27 4.00
N ILE A 56 0.36 -12.11 3.34
CA ILE A 56 -0.05 -11.89 1.94
C ILE A 56 -0.94 -10.65 1.85
N ARG A 57 -1.90 -10.50 2.76
CA ARG A 57 -2.77 -9.33 2.82
C ARG A 57 -2.00 -8.05 3.14
N ASP A 58 -1.02 -8.12 4.03
CA ASP A 58 -0.17 -6.97 4.37
C ASP A 58 0.70 -6.53 3.18
N GLY A 59 1.22 -7.47 2.39
CA GLY A 59 1.90 -7.15 1.12
C GLY A 59 0.95 -6.58 0.07
N ALA A 60 -0.24 -7.16 -0.06
CA ALA A 60 -1.26 -6.64 -0.98
C ALA A 60 -1.67 -5.20 -0.61
N ALA A 61 -1.95 -4.94 0.67
CA ALA A 61 -2.33 -3.62 1.18
C ALA A 61 -1.22 -2.58 1.02
N SER A 62 0.05 -2.95 1.23
CA SER A 62 1.18 -2.04 0.99
C SER A 62 1.29 -1.67 -0.49
N SER A 63 1.20 -2.66 -1.39
CA SER A 63 1.25 -2.44 -2.83
C SER A 63 0.07 -1.60 -3.32
N TYR A 64 -1.13 -1.88 -2.83
CA TYR A 64 -2.33 -1.09 -3.12
C TYR A 64 -2.14 0.38 -2.69
N SER A 65 -1.66 0.59 -1.46
CA SER A 65 -1.39 1.94 -0.92
C SER A 65 -0.46 2.72 -1.84
N TYR A 66 0.64 2.13 -2.28
CA TYR A 66 1.56 2.79 -3.21
C TYR A 66 0.96 3.04 -4.59
N ALA A 67 0.14 2.14 -5.09
CA ALA A 67 -0.45 2.27 -6.42
C ALA A 67 -1.45 3.42 -6.51
N VAL A 68 -2.18 3.70 -5.43
CA VAL A 68 -3.20 4.75 -5.41
C VAL A 68 -2.71 6.07 -4.84
N ALA A 69 -1.52 6.12 -4.22
CA ALA A 69 -0.99 7.30 -3.53
C ALA A 69 -0.91 8.57 -4.39
N GLU A 70 -0.69 8.43 -5.70
CA GLU A 70 -0.63 9.58 -6.61
C GLU A 70 -2.01 10.17 -6.92
N ALA A 71 -3.03 9.31 -7.04
CA ALA A 71 -4.39 9.69 -7.38
C ALA A 71 -5.22 10.07 -6.15
N ASP A 72 -5.06 9.31 -5.07
CA ASP A 72 -5.77 9.49 -3.80
C ASP A 72 -4.82 9.15 -2.62
N PRO A 73 -3.99 10.11 -2.18
CA PRO A 73 -3.08 9.90 -1.07
C PRO A 73 -3.79 9.66 0.28
N ALA A 74 -5.04 10.14 0.43
CA ALA A 74 -5.83 9.92 1.63
C ALA A 74 -6.27 8.45 1.74
N ALA A 75 -6.78 7.88 0.64
CA ALA A 75 -7.10 6.46 0.56
C ALA A 75 -5.84 5.60 0.72
N ALA A 76 -4.72 5.97 0.10
CA ALA A 76 -3.45 5.25 0.27
C ALA A 76 -3.01 5.21 1.74
N ALA A 77 -3.10 6.33 2.45
CA ALA A 77 -2.73 6.40 3.85
C ALA A 77 -3.70 5.59 4.73
N ALA A 78 -4.99 5.61 4.44
CA ALA A 78 -5.99 4.78 5.13
C ALA A 78 -5.71 3.28 4.95
N TRP A 79 -5.38 2.84 3.74
CA TRP A 79 -4.99 1.45 3.47
C TRP A 79 -3.70 1.06 4.19
N ALA A 80 -2.71 1.96 4.21
CA ALA A 80 -1.46 1.75 4.92
C ALA A 80 -1.70 1.48 6.42
N ILE A 81 -2.60 2.21 7.08
CA ILE A 81 -2.95 2.00 8.51
C ILE A 81 -3.43 0.56 8.76
N THR A 82 -4.10 -0.07 7.80
CA THR A 82 -4.66 -1.41 8.00
C THR A 82 -3.63 -2.53 8.02
N ILE A 83 -2.37 -2.26 7.63
CA ILE A 83 -1.30 -3.26 7.60
C ILE A 83 -1.00 -3.72 9.04
N SER A 84 -1.02 -5.03 9.28
CA SER A 84 -0.87 -5.60 10.62
C SER A 84 0.59 -5.60 11.08
N ASP A 85 1.52 -5.89 10.17
CA ASP A 85 2.96 -5.76 10.42
C ASP A 85 3.36 -4.29 10.67
N GLU A 86 3.78 -4.01 11.90
CA GLU A 86 4.00 -2.64 12.37
C GLU A 86 5.11 -1.90 11.60
N GLU A 87 6.22 -2.59 11.30
CA GLU A 87 7.36 -1.98 10.61
C GLU A 87 7.04 -1.71 9.13
N LYS A 88 6.32 -2.64 8.47
CA LYS A 88 5.79 -2.41 7.13
C LYS A 88 4.79 -1.26 7.13
N ARG A 89 3.85 -1.22 8.08
CA ARG A 89 2.86 -0.14 8.25
C ARG A 89 3.52 1.23 8.33
N LYS A 90 4.49 1.39 9.25
CA LYS A 90 5.26 2.64 9.43
C LYS A 90 6.01 3.04 8.16
N THR A 91 6.63 2.08 7.49
CA THR A 91 7.38 2.33 6.25
C THR A 91 6.47 2.85 5.13
N VAL A 92 5.32 2.20 4.92
CA VAL A 92 4.33 2.61 3.91
C VAL A 92 3.76 3.97 4.25
N LEU A 93 3.33 4.19 5.50
CA LEU A 93 2.79 5.47 5.96
C LEU A 93 3.77 6.62 5.75
N ARG A 94 5.05 6.44 6.10
CA ARG A 94 6.07 7.46 5.91
C ARG A 94 6.22 7.85 4.45
N ARG A 95 6.27 6.86 3.56
CA ARG A 95 6.44 7.11 2.13
C ARG A 95 5.21 7.77 1.50
N VAL A 96 4.01 7.27 1.78
CA VAL A 96 2.75 7.85 1.30
C VAL A 96 2.57 9.28 1.83
N THR A 97 2.81 9.49 3.13
CA THR A 97 2.66 10.81 3.75
C THR A 97 3.70 11.80 3.26
N SER A 98 4.96 11.37 3.04
CA SER A 98 5.99 12.23 2.45
C SER A 98 5.60 12.69 1.04
N GLN A 99 5.16 11.77 0.19
CA GLN A 99 4.70 12.10 -1.16
C GLN A 99 3.47 13.04 -1.11
N TRP A 100 2.55 12.80 -0.18
CA TRP A 100 1.40 13.67 0.00
C TRP A 100 1.81 15.06 0.49
N LEU A 101 2.74 15.15 1.44
CA LEU A 101 3.28 16.43 1.93
C LEU A 101 3.99 17.23 0.84
N GLU A 102 4.63 16.57 -0.12
CA GLU A 102 5.26 17.22 -1.27
C GLU A 102 4.22 17.82 -2.23
N ARG A 103 3.06 17.15 -2.41
CA ARG A 103 2.02 17.57 -3.36
C ARG A 103 0.97 18.50 -2.77
N ASP A 104 0.47 18.17 -1.58
CA ASP A 104 -0.51 18.94 -0.82
C ASP A 104 -0.17 18.89 0.69
N PRO A 105 0.73 19.78 1.13
CA PRO A 105 1.15 19.83 2.52
C PRO A 105 0.04 20.17 3.52
N ALA A 106 -1.05 20.83 3.08
CA ALA A 106 -2.14 21.22 3.96
C ALA A 106 -3.05 20.03 4.23
N ALA A 107 -3.49 19.33 3.17
CA ALA A 107 -4.32 18.15 3.30
C ALA A 107 -3.60 17.01 4.03
N ALA A 108 -2.31 16.78 3.74
CA ALA A 108 -1.52 15.75 4.42
C ALA A 108 -1.43 16.02 5.93
N ARG A 109 -1.14 17.26 6.34
CA ARG A 109 -1.10 17.65 7.77
C ARG A 109 -2.44 17.45 8.45
N ALA A 110 -3.52 17.89 7.81
CA ALA A 110 -4.87 17.72 8.35
C ALA A 110 -5.22 16.23 8.54
N TRP A 111 -4.85 15.37 7.58
CA TRP A 111 -5.06 13.93 7.72
C TRP A 111 -4.26 13.34 8.87
N VAL A 112 -2.95 13.62 8.97
CA VAL A 112 -2.11 13.09 10.06
C VAL A 112 -2.64 13.53 11.42
N GLN A 113 -3.01 14.81 11.56
CA GLN A 113 -3.56 15.34 12.82
C GLN A 113 -4.87 14.65 13.22
N ASN A 114 -5.77 14.41 12.26
CA ASN A 114 -7.06 13.77 12.49
C ASN A 114 -7.01 12.23 12.52
N SER A 115 -5.88 11.62 12.21
CA SER A 115 -5.70 10.17 12.27
C SER A 115 -5.70 9.65 13.71
N SER A 116 -5.99 8.36 13.89
CA SER A 116 -5.91 7.66 15.17
C SER A 116 -4.49 7.18 15.53
N LEU A 117 -3.46 7.69 14.84
CA LEU A 117 -2.06 7.35 15.10
C LEU A 117 -1.61 7.91 16.46
N GLY A 118 -0.60 7.29 17.07
CA GLY A 118 0.03 7.82 18.28
C GLY A 118 0.75 9.13 18.00
N GLU A 119 0.89 9.98 19.02
CA GLU A 119 1.50 11.32 18.87
C GLU A 119 2.92 11.26 18.30
N ASP A 120 3.75 10.33 18.79
CA ASP A 120 5.11 10.13 18.28
C ASP A 120 5.12 9.79 16.79
N GLU A 121 4.18 8.98 16.33
CA GLU A 121 4.07 8.62 14.92
C GLU A 121 3.60 9.81 14.07
N LYS A 122 2.64 10.60 14.57
CA LYS A 122 2.22 11.85 13.92
C LYS A 122 3.40 12.82 13.75
N VAL A 123 4.19 13.01 14.82
CA VAL A 123 5.39 13.86 14.79
C VAL A 123 6.38 13.36 13.75
N LEU A 124 6.64 12.05 13.70
CA LEU A 124 7.54 11.45 12.71
C LEU A 124 7.06 11.63 11.28
N LEU A 125 5.75 11.48 11.02
CA LEU A 125 5.17 11.64 9.69
C LEU A 125 5.16 13.09 9.20
N LEU A 126 5.09 14.06 10.12
CA LEU A 126 5.11 15.49 9.80
C LEU A 126 6.50 16.11 9.80
N SER A 127 7.50 15.37 10.26
CA SER A 127 8.89 15.78 10.23
C SER A 127 9.38 15.84 8.77
N LYS A 128 10.17 16.87 8.43
CA LYS A 128 10.85 16.90 7.12
C LYS A 128 11.73 15.65 7.00
N PRO A 129 11.81 15.01 5.82
CA PRO A 129 12.75 13.90 5.62
C PRO A 129 14.15 14.39 6.00
N GLN A 130 14.78 13.77 6.99
CA GLN A 130 16.19 14.03 7.26
C GLN A 130 16.95 13.68 5.98
N PRO A 131 17.83 14.57 5.47
CA PRO A 131 18.77 14.16 4.44
C PRO A 131 19.53 12.97 5.00
N SER A 132 19.57 11.86 4.24
CA SER A 132 20.46 10.76 4.57
C SER A 132 21.89 11.32 4.69
N PRO A 133 22.66 10.95 5.73
CA PRO A 133 24.06 11.37 5.85
C PRO A 133 24.90 10.89 4.66
#